data_AF-A0A7R9LLF3-F1
#
_entry.id   AF-A0A7R9LLF3-F1
#
_cell.length_a   1.000
_cell.length_b   1.000
_cell.length_c   1.000
_cell.angle_alpha   90.00
_cell.angle_beta   90.00
_cell.angle_gamma   90.00
#
_symmetry.space_group_name_H-M   'P 1'
#
loop_
_entity.id
_entity.type
_entity.pdbx_description
1 polymer ?
#
loop_
_entity_poly.entity_id
_entity_poly.type
_entity_poly.pdbx_seq_one_letter_code
_entity_poly.pdbx_strand_id
1 'polypeptide(L)'
;MNGTDGTTMGSFLSRSATVYIFQGDACKSFHIKYKTDSSVRGISTYRFVFPQSLFASPDKNADNRCFCRTPAHYEQCDGIFDLGPCQMGAPLAFSFPHFLYASNTIRGGVEGLTPLIDKHESFFDIEP
;
A
#
# COMPACT_ATOMS: atom_id res chain seq x y z
N MET A 1 -0.67 16.37 -2.68
CA MET A 1 0.20 15.39 -3.37
C MET A 1 1.56 15.50 -2.71
N ASN A 2 2.05 14.40 -2.15
CA ASN A 2 3.28 14.34 -1.36
C ASN A 2 4.23 13.29 -1.97
N GLY A 3 5.54 13.55 -1.91
CA GLY A 3 6.57 12.61 -2.37
C GLY A 3 7.02 12.80 -3.81
N THR A 4 7.84 11.85 -4.28
CA THR A 4 8.28 11.73 -5.68
C THR A 4 7.35 10.80 -6.46
N ASP A 5 7.66 10.51 -7.71
CA ASP A 5 6.96 9.51 -8.53
C ASP A 5 7.32 8.05 -8.16
N GLY A 6 8.25 7.86 -7.20
CA GLY A 6 8.71 6.55 -6.75
C GLY A 6 9.91 5.98 -7.51
N THR A 7 10.40 6.66 -8.56
CA THR A 7 11.57 6.22 -9.32
C THR A 7 12.88 6.63 -8.66
N THR A 8 12.88 7.77 -7.97
CA THR A 8 14.02 8.31 -7.23
C THR A 8 13.55 8.84 -5.88
N MET A 9 14.44 8.78 -4.89
CA MET A 9 14.19 9.24 -3.52
C MET A 9 15.24 10.27 -3.11
N GLY A 10 14.94 11.04 -2.06
CA GLY A 10 15.94 11.97 -1.50
C GLY A 10 17.16 11.21 -0.96
N SER A 11 18.33 11.85 -1.01
CA SER A 11 19.58 11.30 -0.47
C SER A 11 19.60 11.32 1.07
N PHE A 12 20.52 10.53 1.66
CA PHE A 12 20.77 10.42 3.09
C PHE A 12 19.56 9.90 3.87
N LEU A 13 18.92 8.85 3.36
CA LEU A 13 17.77 8.24 4.01
C LEU A 13 18.16 7.59 5.34
N SER A 14 17.35 7.83 6.37
CA SER A 14 17.48 7.16 7.66
C SER A 14 16.51 5.98 7.78
N ARG A 15 16.82 5.03 8.67
CA ARG A 15 15.90 3.93 9.02
C ARG A 15 14.60 4.41 9.68
N SER A 16 14.55 5.64 10.19
CA SER A 16 13.33 6.25 10.75
C SER A 16 12.52 7.05 9.73
N ALA A 17 13.01 7.18 8.49
CA ALA A 17 12.36 7.97 7.46
C ALA A 17 11.00 7.38 7.05
N THR A 18 10.07 8.28 6.74
CA THR A 18 8.82 7.95 6.05
C THR A 18 8.93 8.51 4.66
N VAL A 19 8.98 7.64 3.66
CA VAL A 19 9.15 8.05 2.26
C VAL A 19 7.79 8.06 1.60
N TYR A 20 7.43 9.19 0.97
CA TYR A 20 6.17 9.35 0.27
C TYR A 20 6.36 9.15 -1.23
N ILE A 21 5.39 8.51 -1.87
CA ILE A 21 5.35 8.25 -3.32
C ILE A 21 3.97 8.66 -3.81
N PHE A 22 3.90 9.54 -4.80
CA PHE A 22 2.67 9.81 -5.53
C PHE A 22 2.56 8.86 -6.72
N GLN A 23 1.50 8.05 -6.74
CA GLN A 23 1.17 7.25 -7.91
C GLN A 23 -0.05 7.86 -8.60
N GLY A 24 0.19 8.44 -9.78
CA GLY A 24 -0.82 9.00 -10.67
C GLY A 24 -1.94 8.02 -11.00
N ASP A 25 -1.63 6.74 -11.24
CA ASP A 25 -2.66 5.72 -11.55
C ASP A 25 -3.62 5.47 -10.37
N ALA A 26 -3.13 5.69 -9.15
CA ALA A 26 -3.92 5.58 -7.91
C ALA A 26 -4.48 6.92 -7.42
N CYS A 27 -4.08 8.02 -8.07
CA CYS A 27 -4.50 9.39 -7.74
C CYS A 27 -4.29 9.76 -6.28
N LYS A 28 -3.30 9.11 -5.63
CA LYS A 28 -3.06 9.19 -4.20
C LYS A 28 -1.56 9.08 -3.91
N SER A 29 -1.14 9.80 -2.87
CA SER A 29 0.17 9.59 -2.27
C SER A 29 0.13 8.44 -1.27
N PHE A 30 1.03 7.49 -1.45
CA PHE A 30 1.32 6.42 -0.51
C PHE A 30 2.58 6.74 0.27
N HIS A 31 2.82 5.96 1.32
CA HIS A 31 4.06 6.04 2.08
C HIS A 31 4.61 4.65 2.35
N ILE A 32 5.93 4.54 2.36
CA ILE A 32 6.68 3.33 2.68
C ILE A 32 7.52 3.55 3.94
N LYS A 33 7.76 2.47 4.67
CA LYS A 33 8.49 2.46 5.94
C LYS A 33 9.63 1.45 5.85
N TYR A 34 10.74 1.77 6.52
CA TYR A 34 11.87 0.86 6.64
C TYR A 34 11.42 -0.47 7.25
N LYS A 35 11.86 -1.57 6.65
CA LYS A 35 11.63 -2.94 7.12
C LYS A 35 12.93 -3.56 7.60
N THR A 36 13.97 -3.51 6.78
CA THR A 36 15.25 -4.18 7.07
C THR A 36 16.39 -3.66 6.21
N ASP A 37 17.63 -3.91 6.63
CA ASP A 37 18.81 -3.71 5.80
C ASP A 37 18.86 -4.81 4.73
N SER A 38 19.38 -4.48 3.55
CA SER A 38 19.41 -5.35 2.39
C SER A 38 20.66 -5.09 1.55
N SER A 39 20.92 -5.95 0.56
CA SER A 39 21.95 -5.67 -0.43
C SER A 39 21.51 -6.13 -1.81
N VAL A 40 21.72 -5.27 -2.80
CA VAL A 40 21.47 -5.56 -4.20
C VAL A 40 22.81 -5.53 -4.93
N ARG A 41 23.26 -6.71 -5.40
CA ARG A 41 24.51 -6.83 -6.18
C ARG A 41 25.74 -6.22 -5.49
N GLY A 42 25.83 -6.35 -4.16
CA GLY A 42 26.95 -5.83 -3.36
C GLY A 42 26.81 -4.37 -2.91
N ILE A 43 25.76 -3.67 -3.36
CA ILE A 43 25.42 -2.32 -2.89
C ILE A 43 24.56 -2.47 -1.64
N SER A 44 24.90 -1.74 -0.57
CA SER A 44 24.11 -1.71 0.66
C SER A 44 22.85 -0.88 0.43
N THR A 45 21.69 -1.43 0.77
CA THR A 45 20.38 -0.79 0.56
C THR A 45 19.51 -0.95 1.79
N TYR A 46 18.55 -0.04 1.96
CA TYR A 46 17.47 -0.19 2.93
C TYR A 46 16.21 -0.67 2.23
N ARG A 47 15.61 -1.75 2.73
CA ARG A 47 14.34 -2.25 2.24
C ARG A 47 13.21 -1.50 2.92
N PHE A 48 12.41 -0.81 2.12
CA PHE A 48 11.17 -0.17 2.52
C PHE A 48 9.97 -0.94 1.97
N VAL A 49 8.88 -0.98 2.73
CA VAL A 49 7.62 -1.62 2.29
C VAL A 49 6.44 -0.70 2.56
N PHE A 50 5.34 -0.92 1.83
CA PHE A 50 4.07 -0.32 2.23
C PHE A 50 3.59 -0.96 3.54
N PRO A 51 3.15 -0.16 4.53
CA PRO A 51 2.64 -0.72 5.77
C PRO A 51 1.30 -1.44 5.53
N GLN A 52 1.04 -2.48 6.32
CA GLN A 52 -0.24 -3.20 6.28
C GLN A 52 -1.45 -2.26 6.49
N SER A 53 -1.26 -1.17 7.23
CA SER A 53 -2.29 -0.16 7.49
C SER A 53 -2.66 0.71 6.27
N LEU A 54 -1.96 0.58 5.14
CA LEU A 54 -2.15 1.43 3.96
C LEU A 54 -3.59 1.38 3.43
N PHE A 55 -4.16 0.18 3.33
CA PHE A 55 -5.53 -0.07 2.88
C PHE A 55 -6.43 -0.59 3.99
N ALA A 56 -5.98 -0.54 5.25
CA ALA A 56 -6.78 -1.01 6.37
C ALA A 56 -8.01 -0.14 6.57
N SER A 57 -9.10 -0.74 7.05
CA SER A 57 -10.33 -0.01 7.33
C SER A 57 -10.17 1.07 8.41
N PRO A 58 -11.10 2.04 8.50
CA PRO A 58 -11.04 3.12 9.48
C PRO A 58 -10.98 2.66 10.95
N ASP A 59 -11.53 1.48 11.28
CA ASP A 59 -11.41 0.91 12.63
C ASP A 59 -9.98 0.51 13.00
N LYS A 60 -9.18 0.12 12.01
CA LYS A 60 -7.78 -0.27 12.17
C LYS A 60 -6.83 0.90 11.94
N ASN A 61 -7.23 1.84 11.09
CA ASN A 61 -6.47 3.05 10.78
C ASN A 61 -7.42 4.23 10.51
N ALA A 62 -7.64 5.06 11.53
CA ALA A 62 -8.58 6.19 11.46
C ALA A 62 -8.26 7.20 10.34
N ASP A 63 -6.99 7.29 9.92
CA ASP A 63 -6.56 8.16 8.82
C ASP A 63 -7.18 7.75 7.46
N ASN A 64 -7.63 6.50 7.34
CA ASN A 64 -8.28 5.99 6.13
C ASN A 64 -9.79 6.27 6.04
N ARG A 65 -10.38 7.00 7.00
CA ARG A 65 -11.82 7.31 7.03
C ARG A 65 -12.35 7.89 5.71
N CYS A 66 -11.57 8.73 5.04
CA CYS A 66 -11.99 9.36 3.77
C CYS A 66 -12.01 8.40 2.57
N PHE A 67 -11.41 7.22 2.70
CA PHE A 67 -11.27 6.24 1.62
C PHE A 67 -12.27 5.08 1.71
N CYS A 68 -13.07 5.03 2.77
CA CYS A 68 -14.14 4.06 2.92
C CYS A 68 -15.49 4.78 3.10
N ARG A 69 -16.38 4.62 2.11
CA ARG A 69 -17.65 5.37 2.02
C ARG A 69 -18.82 4.68 2.72
N THR A 70 -18.59 3.53 3.36
CA THR A 70 -19.61 2.70 4.01
C THR A 70 -19.31 2.54 5.50
N PRO A 71 -19.62 3.54 6.35
CA PRO A 71 -19.27 3.54 7.76
C PRO A 71 -19.83 2.38 8.58
N ALA A 72 -20.96 1.82 8.15
CA ALA A 72 -21.61 0.68 8.80
C ALA A 72 -21.00 -0.67 8.41
N HIS A 73 -20.13 -0.70 7.39
CA HIS A 73 -19.62 -1.92 6.75
C HIS A 73 -18.13 -1.79 6.40
N TYR A 74 -17.31 -1.48 7.40
CA TYR A 74 -15.88 -1.29 7.21
C TYR A 74 -15.13 -2.56 6.79
N GLU A 75 -15.69 -3.74 7.07
CA GLU A 75 -15.18 -5.01 6.55
C GLU A 75 -15.19 -5.08 5.02
N GLN A 76 -16.04 -4.30 4.34
CA GLN A 76 -16.13 -4.25 2.88
C GLN A 76 -15.10 -3.34 2.24
N CYS A 77 -14.32 -2.59 3.02
CA CYS A 77 -13.24 -1.73 2.53
C CYS A 77 -11.88 -2.07 3.15
N ASP A 78 -11.82 -3.04 4.06
CA ASP A 78 -10.59 -3.45 4.72
C ASP A 78 -9.68 -4.25 3.77
N GLY A 79 -8.56 -3.63 3.41
CA GLY A 79 -7.55 -4.14 2.47
C GLY A 79 -7.79 -3.78 1.01
N ILE A 80 -8.74 -2.90 0.73
CA ILE A 80 -8.98 -2.36 -0.61
C ILE A 80 -9.07 -0.83 -0.59
N PHE A 81 -8.86 -0.22 -1.75
CA PHE A 81 -8.96 1.23 -1.96
C PHE A 81 -9.81 1.52 -3.20
N ASP A 82 -10.94 2.22 -3.03
CA ASP A 82 -11.84 2.61 -4.12
C ASP A 82 -11.21 3.67 -5.03
N LEU A 83 -11.06 3.33 -6.31
CA LEU A 83 -10.46 4.17 -7.34
C LEU A 83 -11.51 4.82 -8.26
N GLY A 84 -12.78 4.43 -8.14
CA GLY A 84 -13.86 4.96 -8.99
C GLY A 84 -13.94 6.48 -9.05
N PRO A 85 -13.74 7.23 -7.95
CA PRO A 85 -13.73 8.70 -7.99
C PRO A 85 -12.67 9.30 -8.91
N CYS A 86 -11.55 8.59 -9.12
CA CYS A 86 -10.51 9.03 -10.04
C CYS A 86 -10.73 8.50 -11.48
N GLN A 87 -11.38 7.35 -11.62
CA GLN A 87 -11.54 6.66 -12.91
C GLN A 87 -12.93 6.89 -13.51
N MET A 88 -13.41 8.14 -13.49
CA MET A 88 -14.69 8.55 -14.09
C MET A 88 -15.91 7.72 -13.62
N GLY A 89 -15.88 7.24 -12.36
CA GLY A 89 -16.94 6.43 -11.77
C GLY A 89 -16.86 4.93 -12.11
N ALA A 90 -15.81 4.46 -12.79
CA ALA A 90 -15.62 3.04 -13.05
C ALA A 90 -15.50 2.24 -11.73
N PRO A 91 -16.07 1.03 -11.62
CA PRO A 91 -16.05 0.24 -10.39
C PRO A 91 -14.70 -0.47 -10.19
N LEU A 92 -13.63 0.32 -10.01
CA LEU A 92 -12.27 -0.15 -9.86
C LEU A 92 -11.79 0.03 -8.42
N ALA A 93 -11.06 -0.97 -7.91
CA ALA A 93 -10.42 -0.92 -6.61
C ALA A 93 -8.98 -1.43 -6.67
N PHE A 94 -8.10 -0.83 -5.89
CA PHE A 94 -6.76 -1.36 -5.63
C PHE A 94 -6.75 -2.29 -4.43
N SER A 95 -5.89 -3.29 -4.48
CA SER A 95 -5.56 -4.18 -3.37
C SER A 95 -4.11 -4.64 -3.51
N PHE A 96 -3.56 -5.27 -2.48
CA PHE A 96 -2.36 -6.09 -2.69
C PHE A 96 -2.73 -7.39 -3.42
N PRO A 97 -1.82 -7.98 -4.21
CA PRO A 97 -2.07 -9.22 -4.94
C PRO A 97 -2.64 -10.33 -4.04
N HIS A 98 -3.59 -11.09 -4.60
CA HIS A 98 -4.35 -12.13 -3.89
C HIS A 98 -5.07 -11.60 -2.63
N PHE A 99 -5.42 -10.30 -2.62
CA PHE A 99 -6.01 -9.61 -1.49
C PHE A 99 -5.22 -9.79 -0.19
N LEU A 100 -3.88 -9.72 -0.30
CA LEU A 100 -3.00 -9.74 0.87
C LEU A 100 -3.42 -8.61 1.83
N TYR A 101 -3.61 -8.96 3.10
CA TYR A 101 -4.11 -8.10 4.19
C TYR A 101 -5.58 -7.69 4.16
N ALA A 102 -6.37 -8.12 3.18
CA ALA A 102 -7.80 -7.82 3.15
C ALA A 102 -8.64 -8.69 4.09
N SER A 103 -9.83 -8.20 4.43
CA SER A 103 -10.79 -8.94 5.24
C SER A 103 -11.21 -10.25 4.59
N ASN A 104 -11.74 -11.16 5.42
CA ASN A 104 -12.34 -12.39 4.93
C ASN A 104 -13.58 -12.14 4.07
N THR A 105 -14.30 -11.03 4.28
CA THR A 105 -15.43 -10.63 3.45
C THR A 105 -15.00 -10.40 2.00
N ILE A 106 -13.89 -9.69 1.79
CA ILE A 106 -13.33 -9.45 0.45
C ILE A 106 -12.74 -10.74 -0.14
N ARG A 107 -11.92 -11.44 0.63
CA ARG A 107 -11.27 -12.68 0.17
C ARG A 107 -12.27 -13.80 -0.16
N GLY A 108 -13.36 -13.88 0.59
CA GLY A 108 -14.40 -14.89 0.40
C GLY A 108 -15.19 -14.73 -0.90
N GLY A 109 -15.10 -13.58 -1.57
CA GLY A 109 -15.77 -13.33 -2.85
C GLY A 109 -15.07 -13.93 -4.07
N VAL A 110 -13.86 -14.48 -3.92
CA VAL A 110 -13.06 -15.00 -5.05
C VAL A 110 -12.38 -16.31 -4.66
N GLU A 111 -12.54 -17.34 -5.49
CA GLU A 111 -11.89 -18.64 -5.30
C GLU A 111 -10.44 -18.63 -5.85
N GLY A 112 -9.60 -19.52 -5.31
CA GLY A 112 -8.22 -19.70 -5.78
C GLY A 112 -7.18 -18.71 -5.22
N LEU A 113 -7.59 -17.81 -4.31
CA LEU A 113 -6.68 -16.87 -3.67
C LEU A 113 -5.71 -17.57 -2.70
N THR A 114 -4.45 -17.17 -2.75
CA THR A 114 -3.36 -17.67 -1.87
C THR A 114 -2.46 -16.51 -1.47
N PRO A 115 -2.84 -15.68 -0.49
CA PRO A 115 -2.04 -14.53 -0.10
C PRO A 115 -0.75 -14.96 0.61
N LEU A 116 0.40 -14.60 0.05
CA LEU A 116 1.73 -14.92 0.58
C LEU A 116 2.55 -13.64 0.64
N ILE A 117 3.02 -13.25 1.83
CA ILE A 117 3.75 -11.99 2.06
C ILE A 117 4.97 -11.91 1.13
N ASP A 118 5.79 -12.97 1.07
CA ASP A 118 7.02 -13.00 0.27
C ASP A 118 6.80 -12.86 -1.24
N LYS A 119 5.57 -13.07 -1.72
CA LYS A 119 5.21 -12.96 -3.15
C LYS A 119 4.37 -11.72 -3.46
N HIS A 120 3.59 -11.24 -2.51
CA HIS A 120 2.52 -10.26 -2.74
C HIS A 120 2.71 -8.96 -1.96
N GLU A 121 3.76 -8.83 -1.16
CA GLU A 121 4.18 -7.54 -0.62
C GLU A 121 5.02 -6.78 -1.66
N SER A 122 4.77 -5.48 -1.80
CA SER A 122 5.62 -4.59 -2.61
C SER A 122 6.69 -3.96 -1.73
N PHE A 123 7.92 -3.94 -2.23
CA PHE A 123 9.09 -3.39 -1.53
C PHE A 123 9.95 -2.52 -2.45
N PHE A 124 10.76 -1.67 -1.84
CA PHE A 124 11.75 -0.81 -2.48
C PHE A 124 13.08 -1.01 -1.77
N ASP A 125 14.10 -1.44 -2.50
CA ASP A 125 15.47 -1.44 -1.99
C ASP A 125 16.13 -0.13 -2.43
N ILE A 126 16.37 0.78 -1.47
CA ILE A 126 16.84 2.14 -1.74
C ILE A 126 18.26 2.30 -1.20
N GLU A 127 19.16 2.83 -2.02
CA GLU A 127 20.51 3.22 -1.60
C GLU A 127 20.41 4.49 -0.73
N PRO A 128 20.93 4.47 0.52
CA PRO A 128 20.68 5.52 1.50
C PRO A 128 21.52 6.78 1.32
#